data_AF-A0A3D1ZFP4-F1
#
_entry.id   AF-A0A3D1ZFP4-F1
#
_cell.length_a   1.000
_cell.length_b   1.000
_cell.length_c   1.000
_cell.angle_alpha   90.00
_cell.angle_beta   90.00
_cell.angle_gamma   90.00
#
_symmetry.space_group_name_H-M   'P 1'
#
loop_
_entity.id
_entity.type
_entity.pdbx_description
1 polymer ?
#
loop_
_entity_poly.entity_id
_entity_poly.type
_entity_poly.pdbx_seq_one_letter_code
_entity_poly.pdbx_strand_id
1 'polypeptide(L)' 'ALLEIVAKDHEEAVGTHGAFGTPTFVFEDGQSSYIKTFIPPEEESLEAFEHFIGLMSKRSYIGEVKRPQPPWPKGAV' A
#
# COMPACT_ATOMS: atom_id res chain seq x y z
N ALA A 1 21.23 -3.12 19.86
CA ALA A 1 21.57 -2.61 18.51
C ALA A 1 20.50 -2.97 17.47
N LEU A 2 20.50 -4.13 16.81
CA LEU A 2 19.54 -4.40 15.71
C LEU A 2 18.07 -4.35 16.16
N LEU A 3 17.73 -4.99 17.29
CA LEU A 3 16.36 -4.99 17.81
C LEU A 3 15.85 -3.59 18.14
N GLU A 4 16.72 -2.70 18.60
CA GLU A 4 16.37 -1.30 18.90
C GLU A 4 16.11 -0.52 17.60
N ILE A 5 16.89 -0.78 16.55
CA ILE A 5 16.67 -0.16 15.22
C ILE A 5 15.32 -0.63 14.67
N VAL A 6 15.06 -1.94 14.66
CA VAL A 6 13.80 -2.49 14.17
C VAL A 6 12.61 -1.99 14.98
N ALA A 7 12.73 -1.91 16.30
CA ALA A 7 11.69 -1.36 17.17
C ALA A 7 11.42 0.11 16.84
N LYS A 8 12.47 0.93 16.72
CA LYS A 8 12.36 2.34 16.36
C LYS A 8 11.70 2.53 14.99
N ASP A 9 12.15 1.80 13.98
CA ASP A 9 11.60 1.88 12.61
C ASP A 9 10.12 1.47 12.59
N HIS A 10 9.75 0.44 13.37
CA HIS A 10 8.35 0.02 13.49
C HIS A 10 7.49 1.07 14.20
N GLU A 11 7.96 1.62 15.32
CA GLU A 11 7.27 2.68 16.07
C GLU A 11 7.04 3.92 15.21
N GLU A 12 8.04 4.33 14.42
CA GLU A 12 7.94 5.42 13.46
C GLU A 12 6.95 5.10 12.32
N ALA A 13 7.04 3.91 11.72
CA ALA A 13 6.16 3.50 10.63
C ALA A 13 4.68 3.48 11.06
N VAL A 14 4.37 2.92 12.23
CA VAL A 14 2.99 2.84 12.73
C VAL A 14 2.52 4.20 13.25
N GLY A 15 3.34 4.88 14.07
CA GLY A 15 2.96 6.09 14.78
C GLY A 15 2.92 7.35 13.92
N THR A 16 3.87 7.49 12.98
CA THR A 16 4.01 8.69 12.14
C THR A 16 3.40 8.50 10.76
N HIS A 17 3.62 7.33 10.15
CA HIS A 17 3.22 7.08 8.75
C HIS A 17 1.91 6.30 8.61
N GLY A 18 1.30 5.88 9.72
CA GLY A 18 0.05 5.11 9.70
C GLY A 18 0.19 3.75 9.03
N ALA A 19 1.39 3.16 8.99
CA ALA A 19 1.59 1.83 8.43
C ALA A 19 0.87 0.78 9.29
N PHE A 20 0.01 -0.03 8.67
CA PHE A 20 -0.75 -1.07 9.35
C PHE A 20 -0.64 -2.46 8.69
N GLY A 21 0.17 -2.57 7.62
CA GLY A 21 0.40 -3.82 6.89
C GLY A 21 1.55 -3.67 5.90
N THR A 22 1.92 -4.77 5.23
CA THR A 22 3.01 -4.76 4.24
C THR A 22 2.54 -5.23 2.85
N PRO A 23 2.89 -4.51 1.77
CA PRO A 23 3.54 -3.19 1.76
C PRO A 23 2.58 -2.04 2.12
N THR A 24 3.08 -1.02 2.83
CA THR A 24 2.45 0.31 2.93
C THR A 24 3.35 1.31 2.22
N PHE A 25 2.79 2.08 1.29
CA PHE A 25 3.47 3.20 0.62
C PHE A 25 3.23 4.48 1.42
N VAL A 26 4.25 5.32 1.54
CA VAL A 26 4.18 6.67 2.12
C VAL A 26 4.50 7.64 0.99
N PHE A 27 3.60 8.60 0.74
CA PHE A 27 3.74 9.57 -0.34
C PHE A 27 4.30 10.90 0.18
N GLU A 28 4.79 11.75 -0.72
CA GLU A 28 5.38 13.06 -0.38
C GLU A 28 4.39 14.02 0.30
N ASP A 29 3.09 13.84 0.05
CA ASP A 29 2.01 14.61 0.66
C ASP A 29 1.67 14.15 2.09
N GLY A 30 2.37 13.15 2.62
CA GLY A 30 2.16 12.57 3.95
C GLY A 30 1.03 11.54 4.01
N GLN A 31 0.31 11.28 2.91
CA GLN A 31 -0.65 10.19 2.85
C GLN A 31 0.07 8.85 2.77
N SER A 32 -0.60 7.80 3.25
CA SER A 32 -0.09 6.43 3.17
C SER A 32 -1.16 5.47 2.69
N SER A 33 -0.73 4.36 2.08
CA SER A 33 -1.65 3.37 1.52
C SER A 33 -1.08 1.97 1.53
N TYR A 34 -1.82 1.06 2.13
CA TYR A 34 -1.61 -0.38 2.02
C TYR A 34 -2.22 -0.91 0.71
N ILE A 35 -1.48 -1.76 0.00
CA ILE A 35 -1.99 -2.48 -1.16
C ILE A 35 -1.81 -3.99 -0.98
N LYS A 36 -2.90 -4.73 -1.19
CA LYS A 36 -2.88 -6.19 -1.30
C LYS A 36 -3.06 -6.57 -2.76
N THR A 37 -2.01 -7.09 -3.38
CA THR A 37 -2.01 -7.42 -4.81
C THR A 37 -1.16 -8.66 -5.10
N PHE A 38 -1.44 -9.30 -6.24
CA PHE A 38 -0.48 -10.17 -6.91
C PHE A 38 0.53 -9.33 -7.70
N ILE A 39 1.58 -9.97 -8.17
CA ILE A 39 2.53 -9.35 -9.10
C ILE A 39 1.78 -9.09 -10.41
N PRO A 40 1.70 -7.84 -10.90
CA PRO A 40 1.08 -7.54 -12.19
C PRO A 40 1.92 -8.11 -13.35
N PRO A 41 1.33 -8.32 -14.56
CA PRO A 41 2.10 -8.57 -15.77
C PRO A 41 3.18 -7.50 -15.98
N GLU A 42 4.33 -7.89 -16.53
CA GLU A 42 5.50 -7.01 -16.66
C GLU A 42 5.18 -5.79 -17.52
N GLU A 43 4.49 -6.01 -18.63
CA GLU A 43 4.05 -5.01 -19.58
C GLU A 43 3.02 -4.03 -19.01
N GLU A 44 2.26 -4.43 -17.99
CA GLU A 44 1.25 -3.60 -17.32
C GLU A 44 1.78 -2.95 -16.02
N SER A 45 2.97 -3.35 -15.55
CA SER A 45 3.45 -3.01 -14.20
C SER A 45 3.57 -1.50 -13.96
N LEU A 46 4.07 -0.76 -14.95
CA LEU A 46 4.22 0.70 -14.85
C LEU A 46 2.86 1.40 -14.78
N GLU A 47 1.97 1.07 -15.71
CA GLU A 47 0.64 1.68 -15.78
C GLU A 47 -0.20 1.35 -14.53
N ALA A 48 -0.13 0.11 -14.04
CA ALA A 48 -0.79 -0.30 -12.80
C ALA A 48 -0.29 0.51 -11.60
N PHE A 49 1.02 0.76 -11.52
CA PHE A 49 1.60 1.58 -10.46
C PHE A 49 1.19 3.05 -10.58
N GLU A 50 1.21 3.63 -11.78
CA GLU A 50 0.76 5.01 -12.02
C GLU A 50 -0.71 5.22 -11.64
N HIS A 51 -1.59 4.26 -11.94
CA HIS A 51 -2.98 4.27 -11.52
C HIS A 51 -3.13 4.21 -9.99
N PHE A 52 -2.35 3.35 -9.33
CA PHE A 52 -2.33 3.26 -7.86
C PHE A 52 -1.93 4.61 -7.22
N ILE A 53 -0.81 5.20 -7.65
CA ILE A 53 -0.36 6.52 -7.16
C ILE A 53 -1.42 7.60 -7.45
N GLY A 54 -2.01 7.57 -8.64
CA GLY A 54 -3.05 8.51 -9.05
C GLY A 54 -4.28 8.45 -8.13
N LEU A 55 -4.70 7.26 -7.70
CA LEU A 55 -5.83 7.10 -6.80
C LEU A 55 -5.47 7.47 -5.35
N MET A 56 -4.32 7.00 -4.86
CA MET A 56 -4.04 7.00 -3.43
C MET A 56 -3.25 8.22 -2.93
N SER A 57 -2.42 8.84 -3.78
CA SER A 57 -1.75 10.09 -3.42
C SER A 57 -2.54 11.30 -3.92
N LYS A 58 -2.93 11.34 -5.20
CA LYS A 58 -3.46 12.58 -5.79
C LYS A 58 -4.92 12.90 -5.44
N ARG A 59 -5.63 12.02 -4.71
CA ARG A 59 -7.08 12.13 -4.44
C ARG A 59 -7.41 11.82 -2.99
N SER A 60 -7.06 12.73 -2.09
CA SER A 60 -7.22 12.58 -0.63
C SER A 60 -8.64 12.36 -0.11
N TYR A 61 -9.66 12.55 -0.95
CA TYR A 61 -11.06 12.24 -0.61
C TYR A 61 -11.42 10.76 -0.77
N ILE A 62 -10.52 9.94 -1.32
CA ILE A 62 -10.70 8.48 -1.43
C ILE A 62 -10.05 7.82 -0.21
N GLY A 63 -10.87 7.45 0.78
CA GLY A 63 -10.38 6.80 1.99
C GLY A 63 -10.16 5.29 1.87
N GLU A 64 -10.99 4.57 1.11
CA GLU A 64 -10.87 3.12 0.94
C GLU A 64 -11.48 2.65 -0.39
N VAL A 65 -10.76 1.79 -1.11
CA VAL A 65 -11.28 1.01 -2.23
C VAL A 65 -11.02 -0.47 -1.93
N LYS A 66 -12.07 -1.29 -1.90
CA LYS A 66 -11.95 -2.71 -1.62
C LYS A 66 -12.78 -3.58 -2.55
N ARG A 67 -12.32 -4.82 -2.74
CA ARG A 67 -13.06 -5.89 -3.41
C ARG A 67 -13.70 -6.82 -2.35
N PRO A 68 -14.81 -7.50 -2.67
CA PRO A 68 -15.42 -8.49 -1.78
C PRO A 68 -14.45 -9.59 -1.32
N GLN A 69 -14.62 -10.10 -0.09
CA GLN A 69 -13.85 -11.21 0.48
C GLN A 69 -14.82 -12.21 1.12
N PRO A 70 -14.69 -13.54 0.94
CA PRO A 70 -14.21 -14.32 -0.20
C PRO A 70 -15.35 -14.68 -1.18
N PRO A 71 -15.04 -15.24 -2.38
CA PRO A 71 -13.73 -15.60 -2.89
C PRO A 71 -13.17 -14.52 -3.83
N TRP A 72 -12.19 -13.72 -3.38
CA TRP A 72 -11.42 -12.88 -4.29
C TRP A 72 -9.92 -13.16 -4.23
N PRO A 73 -9.27 -13.26 -5.42
CA PRO A 73 -9.93 -13.52 -6.70
C PRO A 73 -10.30 -15.01 -6.81
N LYS A 74 -11.57 -15.33 -7.04
CA LYS A 74 -11.93 -16.67 -7.52
C LYS A 74 -11.40 -16.82 -8.94
N GLY A 75 -10.27 -17.50 -9.11
CA GLY A 75 -9.72 -17.82 -10.43
C GLY A 75 -8.93 -16.72 -11.13
N ALA A 76 -8.37 -15.72 -10.42
CA ALA A 76 -7.26 -14.97 -11.03
C ALA A 76 -5.99 -15.81 -10.88
N VAL A 77 -5.60 -16.40 -12.01
CA VAL A 77 -4.23 -16.82 -12.31
C VAL A 77 -3.48 -15.64 -12.90
#